data_AF-A0A351SHE8-F1
#
_entry.id   AF-A0A351SHE8-F1
#
_cell.length_a   1.000
_cell.length_b   1.000
_cell.length_c   1.000
_cell.angle_alpha   90.00
_cell.angle_beta   90.00
_cell.angle_gamma   90.00
#
_symmetry.space_group_name_H-M   'P 1'
#
loop_
_entity.id
_entity.type
_entity.pdbx_description
1 polymer ?
#
loop_
_entity_poly.entity_id
_entity_poly.type
_entity_poly.pdbx_seq_one_letter_code
_entity_poly.pdbx_strand_id
1 'polypeptide(L)'
;MTDKYELTTLRDIFEKVPLHKIDECMKELTALMRECKSVEAAMKGFAHITTGDADNASCIWPEPVTWVDDGKGEVSANVSINDVHVATLNVDP
;
A
#
# COMPACT_ATOMS: atom_id res chain seq x y z
N MET A 1 -14.29 -15.55 -10.18
CA MET A 1 -14.93 -14.73 -9.12
C MET A 1 -13.83 -13.86 -8.57
N THR A 2 -14.08 -12.58 -8.37
CA THR A 2 -13.11 -11.65 -7.80
C THR A 2 -13.56 -11.36 -6.39
N ASP A 3 -12.82 -11.87 -5.41
CA ASP A 3 -13.15 -11.69 -4.00
C ASP A 3 -12.41 -10.47 -3.46
N LYS A 4 -13.12 -9.65 -2.69
CA LYS A 4 -12.56 -8.41 -2.11
C LYS A 4 -12.61 -8.50 -0.60
N TYR A 5 -11.49 -8.19 0.04
CA TYR A 5 -11.32 -8.28 1.48
C TYR A 5 -10.85 -6.93 2.01
N GLU A 6 -11.63 -6.35 2.93
CA GLU A 6 -11.21 -5.16 3.68
C GLU A 6 -10.40 -5.60 4.90
N LEU A 7 -9.12 -5.26 4.89
CA LEU A 7 -8.11 -5.69 5.84
C LEU A 7 -7.56 -4.48 6.59
N THR A 8 -7.75 -4.45 7.91
CA THR A 8 -7.16 -3.41 8.77
C THR A 8 -6.05 -4.00 9.65
N THR A 9 -6.16 -5.28 9.98
CA THR A 9 -5.27 -5.97 10.91
C THR A 9 -4.84 -7.34 10.38
N LEU A 10 -3.76 -7.90 10.95
CA LEU A 10 -3.40 -9.31 10.70
C LEU A 10 -4.49 -10.29 11.15
N ARG A 11 -5.36 -9.89 12.09
CA ARG A 11 -6.54 -10.66 12.49
C ARG A 11 -7.54 -10.78 11.35
N ASP A 12 -7.77 -9.69 10.59
CA ASP A 12 -8.65 -9.72 9.43
C ASP A 12 -8.17 -10.74 8.39
N ILE A 13 -6.86 -10.86 8.21
CA ILE A 13 -6.27 -11.86 7.30
C ILE A 13 -6.57 -13.27 7.80
N PHE A 14 -6.34 -13.54 9.08
CA PHE A 14 -6.62 -14.85 9.68
C PHE A 14 -8.11 -15.24 9.62
N GLU A 15 -9.02 -14.28 9.80
CA GLU A 15 -10.46 -14.54 9.89
C GLU A 15 -11.18 -14.51 8.53
N LYS A 16 -10.74 -13.67 7.59
CA LYS A 16 -11.44 -13.43 6.31
C LYS A 16 -10.76 -14.10 5.11
N VAL A 17 -9.43 -14.22 5.10
CA VAL A 17 -8.71 -14.74 3.93
C VAL A 17 -8.66 -16.27 3.99
N PRO A 18 -9.02 -16.98 2.91
CA PRO A 18 -8.92 -18.44 2.86
C PRO A 18 -7.49 -18.92 3.11
N LEU A 19 -7.32 -20.03 3.85
CA LEU A 19 -6.00 -20.55 4.25
C LEU A 19 -4.99 -20.67 3.10
N HIS A 20 -5.43 -21.13 1.93
CA HIS A 20 -4.60 -21.33 0.75
C HIS A 20 -4.20 -20.03 0.01
N LYS A 21 -4.73 -18.88 0.45
CA LYS A 21 -4.51 -17.54 -0.11
C LYS A 21 -3.75 -16.60 0.83
N ILE A 22 -3.49 -17.02 2.06
CA ILE A 22 -2.79 -16.19 3.06
C ILE A 22 -1.38 -15.82 2.57
N ASP A 23 -0.64 -16.76 2.00
CA ASP A 23 0.73 -16.51 1.52
C ASP A 23 0.75 -15.50 0.36
N GLU A 24 -0.19 -15.62 -0.57
CA GLU A 24 -0.37 -14.70 -1.70
C GLU A 24 -0.72 -13.29 -1.20
N CYS A 25 -1.76 -13.18 -0.37
CA CYS A 25 -2.18 -11.93 0.25
C CYS A 25 -1.03 -11.25 1.02
N MET A 26 -0.26 -12.00 1.81
CA MET A 26 0.87 -11.45 2.57
C MET A 26 2.04 -11.02 1.67
N LYS A 27 2.34 -11.74 0.58
CA LYS A 27 3.36 -11.35 -0.41
C LYS A 27 2.99 -10.01 -1.03
N GLU A 28 1.75 -9.90 -1.46
CA GLU A 28 1.14 -8.72 -2.07
C GLU A 28 1.15 -7.50 -1.15
N LEU A 29 0.67 -7.65 0.09
CA LEU A 29 0.74 -6.60 1.11
C LEU A 29 2.18 -6.18 1.41
N THR A 30 3.12 -7.13 1.45
CA THR A 30 4.53 -6.83 1.65
C THR A 30 5.11 -6.01 0.50
N ALA A 31 4.76 -6.33 -0.74
CA ALA A 31 5.19 -5.56 -1.91
C ALA A 31 4.66 -4.12 -1.83
N LEU A 32 3.38 -3.96 -1.47
CA LEU A 32 2.78 -2.64 -1.27
C LEU A 32 3.50 -1.84 -0.17
N MET A 33 3.77 -2.44 0.99
CA MET A 33 4.48 -1.77 2.09
C MET A 33 5.87 -1.28 1.68
N ARG A 34 6.60 -2.10 0.93
CA ARG A 34 7.94 -1.76 0.44
C ARG A 34 7.89 -0.57 -0.52
N GLU A 35 6.97 -0.59 -1.47
CA GLU A 35 6.83 0.50 -2.42
C GLU A 35 6.35 1.79 -1.75
N CYS A 36 5.38 1.73 -0.84
CA CYS A 36 4.96 2.88 -0.04
C CYS A 36 6.16 3.50 0.71
N LYS A 37 7.03 2.68 1.32
CA LYS A 37 8.24 3.14 2.00
C LYS A 37 9.29 3.71 1.03
N SER A 38 9.44 3.11 -0.14
CA SER A 38 10.34 3.59 -1.21
C SER A 38 9.91 4.97 -1.71
N VAL A 39 8.62 5.12 -2.01
CA VAL A 39 8.00 6.38 -2.44
C VAL A 39 8.12 7.44 -1.34
N GLU A 40 7.81 7.09 -0.08
CA GLU A 40 8.00 7.99 1.07
C GLU A 40 9.45 8.50 1.14
N ALA A 41 10.44 7.61 1.01
CA ALA A 41 11.86 7.98 1.03
C ALA A 41 12.24 8.89 -0.15
N ALA A 42 11.78 8.58 -1.36
CA ALA A 42 12.04 9.37 -2.56
C ALA A 42 11.45 10.79 -2.43
N MET A 43 10.22 10.90 -1.92
CA MET A 43 9.55 12.19 -1.75
C MET A 43 10.21 13.03 -0.67
N LYS A 44 10.64 12.44 0.45
CA LYS A 44 11.41 13.15 1.48
C LYS A 44 12.75 13.66 0.94
N GLY A 45 13.43 12.85 0.13
CA GLY A 45 14.66 13.27 -0.55
C GLY A 45 14.44 14.45 -1.50
N PHE A 46 13.36 14.41 -2.29
CA PHE A 46 13.00 15.51 -3.19
C PHE A 46 12.60 16.78 -2.43
N ALA A 47 11.80 16.67 -1.37
CA ALA A 47 11.38 17.78 -0.53
C ALA A 47 12.59 18.44 0.16
N HIS A 48 13.53 17.65 0.67
CA HIS A 48 14.78 18.17 1.25
C HIS A 48 15.56 19.05 0.27
N ILE A 49 15.62 18.66 -1.01
CA ILE A 49 16.35 19.40 -2.06
C ILE A 49 15.60 20.67 -2.48
N THR A 50 14.27 20.64 -2.53
CA THR A 50 13.47 21.69 -3.18
C THR A 50 12.91 22.74 -2.21
N THR A 51 12.50 22.33 -1.02
CA THR A 51 11.88 23.21 -0.02
C THR A 51 12.72 23.35 1.24
N GLY A 52 13.74 22.51 1.42
CA GLY A 52 14.53 22.43 2.66
C GLY A 52 13.77 21.79 3.82
N ASP A 53 12.52 21.35 3.59
CA ASP A 53 11.60 20.82 4.59
C ASP A 53 11.10 19.44 4.14
N ALA A 54 11.71 18.40 4.69
CA ALA A 54 11.49 17.01 4.30
C ALA A 54 10.28 16.37 5.02
N ASP A 55 9.71 17.03 6.03
CA ASP A 55 8.77 16.38 6.94
C ASP A 55 7.33 16.34 6.40
N ASN A 56 7.03 17.11 5.35
CA ASN A 56 5.68 17.25 4.80
C ASN A 56 5.34 16.27 3.66
N ALA A 57 6.25 15.35 3.34
CA ALA A 57 6.04 14.33 2.30
C ALA A 57 5.88 12.93 2.92
N SER A 58 4.71 12.32 2.75
CA SER A 58 4.41 10.98 3.27
C SER A 58 3.65 10.12 2.26
N CYS A 59 3.91 8.82 2.23
CA CYS A 59 2.98 7.90 1.60
C CYS A 59 1.96 7.47 2.65
N ILE A 60 0.67 7.74 2.42
CA ILE A 60 -0.38 7.35 3.35
C ILE A 60 -0.75 5.91 3.08
N TRP A 61 -0.49 5.05 4.05
CA TRP A 61 -0.96 3.67 4.01
C TRP A 61 -2.50 3.66 4.04
N PRO A 62 -3.16 2.91 3.15
CA PRO A 62 -4.62 2.85 3.15
C PRO A 62 -5.14 2.09 4.37
N GLU A 63 -6.08 2.69 5.09
CA GLU A 63 -6.78 2.06 6.22
C GLU A 63 -8.31 2.23 6.04
N PRO A 64 -9.07 1.17 5.72
CA PRO A 64 -8.62 -0.21 5.50
C PRO A 64 -7.89 -0.40 4.16
N VAL A 65 -7.05 -1.45 4.08
CA VAL A 65 -6.50 -1.93 2.80
C VAL A 65 -7.54 -2.84 2.15
N THR A 66 -7.91 -2.57 0.91
CA THR A 66 -8.76 -3.48 0.14
C THR A 66 -7.88 -4.41 -0.69
N TRP A 67 -7.77 -5.67 -0.26
CA TRP A 67 -7.12 -6.71 -1.04
C TRP A 67 -8.13 -7.33 -2.01
N VAL A 68 -7.73 -7.52 -3.27
CA VAL A 68 -8.57 -8.06 -4.34
C VAL A 68 -7.92 -9.33 -4.86
N ASP A 69 -8.50 -10.49 -4.55
CA ASP A 69 -8.07 -11.77 -5.11
C ASP A 69 -8.63 -11.90 -6.52
N ASP A 70 -7.90 -11.35 -7.50
CA ASP A 70 -8.19 -11.49 -8.92
C ASP A 70 -7.24 -12.47 -9.63
N GLY A 71 -6.33 -13.10 -8.87
CA GLY A 71 -5.31 -14.02 -9.36
C GLY A 71 -4.25 -13.36 -10.25
N LYS A 72 -4.17 -12.02 -10.28
CA LYS A 72 -3.16 -11.27 -11.04
C LYS A 72 -2.03 -10.75 -10.18
N GLY A 73 -2.18 -10.78 -8.86
CA GLY A 73 -1.17 -10.29 -7.92
C GLY A 73 -1.25 -8.79 -7.63
N GLU A 74 -2.25 -8.06 -8.09
CA GLU A 74 -2.21 -6.59 -8.04
C GLU A 74 -2.67 -6.01 -6.68
N VAL A 75 -1.86 -5.14 -6.07
CA VAL A 75 -2.28 -4.34 -4.91
C VAL A 75 -2.08 -2.86 -5.17
N SER A 76 -2.99 -2.03 -4.64
CA SER A 76 -2.95 -0.59 -4.81
C SER A 76 -2.92 0.19 -3.49
N ALA A 77 -2.18 1.31 -3.48
CA ALA A 77 -2.11 2.26 -2.38
C ALA A 77 -2.18 3.69 -2.90
N ASN A 78 -2.70 4.60 -2.08
CA ASN A 78 -2.78 6.01 -2.42
C ASN A 78 -1.55 6.76 -1.89
N VAL A 79 -1.05 7.68 -2.70
CA VAL A 79 0.09 8.55 -2.37
C VAL A 79 -0.43 9.98 -2.30
N SER A 80 -0.13 10.67 -1.21
CA SER A 80 -0.64 12.02 -0.94
C SER A 80 0.48 12.94 -0.47
N ILE A 81 0.41 14.23 -0.80
CA ILE A 81 1.32 15.27 -0.32
C ILE A 81 0.47 16.36 0.30
N ASN A 82 0.76 16.76 1.55
CA ASN A 82 -0.04 17.78 2.26
C ASN A 82 -1.56 17.50 2.20
N ASP A 83 -1.96 16.24 2.47
CA ASP A 83 -3.36 15.77 2.39
C ASP A 83 -4.02 15.84 0.99
N VAL A 84 -3.25 16.17 -0.05
CA VAL A 84 -3.71 16.12 -1.44
C VAL A 84 -3.32 14.78 -2.04
N HIS A 85 -4.30 14.01 -2.54
CA HIS A 85 -4.04 12.79 -3.31
C HIS A 85 -3.30 13.13 -4.61
N VAL A 86 -2.14 12.52 -4.83
CA VAL A 86 -1.26 12.85 -5.97
C VAL A 86 -1.11 11.68 -6.93
N ALA A 87 -1.15 10.44 -6.44
CA ALA A 87 -1.05 9.25 -7.27
C ALA A 87 -1.66 8.02 -6.59
N THR A 88 -2.10 7.06 -7.38
CA THR A 88 -2.38 5.70 -6.91
C THR A 88 -1.26 4.80 -7.41
N LEU A 89 -0.56 4.16 -6.49
CA LEU A 89 0.45 3.16 -6.76
C LEU A 89 -0.26 1.83 -7.01
N ASN A 90 0.07 1.17 -8.12
CA ASN A 90 -0.32 -0.22 -8.37
C ASN A 90 0.96 -1.06 -8.40
N VAL A 91 1.01 -2.14 -7.64
CA VAL A 91 2.19 -2.99 -7.47
C VAL A 91 1.89 -4.38 -8.03
N ASP A 92 2.79 -4.88 -8.87
CA ASP A 92 2.83 -6.25 -9.40
C ASP A 92 4.00 -7.01 -8.70
N PRO A 93 3.73 -7.95 -7.77
CA PRO A 93 4.70 -8.58 -6.84
C PRO A 93 5.64 -9.66 -7.40
#